data_AF-A0A379AAY5-F1
#
_entry.id   AF-A0A379AAY5-F1
#
_cell.length_a   1.000
_cell.length_b   1.000
_cell.length_c   1.000
_cell.angle_alpha   90.00
_cell.angle_beta   90.00
_cell.angle_gamma   90.00
#
_symmetry.space_group_name_H-M   'P 1'
#
loop_
_entity.id
_entity.type
_entity.pdbx_description
1 polymer ?
#
loop_
_entity_poly.entity_id
_entity_poly.type
_entity_poly.pdbx_seq_one_letter_code
_entity_poly.pdbx_strand_id
1 'polypeptide(L)'
;MQYLQDCATEAGLPSEFLYMDEIGLGEKGEFTDAQDQVISNLFKLYPWEFMLREMFSTKLGDAGVRWLEPAWKSIISNKALLPLLWEMFPNHPNLLPAWFAEDDVPHMDKYVVKPLFSREGANIRIVENGQEIAPRRWAVWPKRE
;
A
#
# COMPACT_ATOMS: atom_id res chain seq x y z
N MET A 1 -13.44 -7.39 4.10
CA MET A 1 -12.90 -8.64 4.67
C MET A 1 -13.85 -9.79 4.43
N GLN A 2 -15.10 -9.71 4.90
CA GLN A 2 -16.09 -10.79 4.78
C GLN A 2 -16.13 -11.46 3.40
N TYR A 3 -16.21 -10.68 2.32
CA TYR A 3 -16.23 -11.23 0.96
C TYR A 3 -15.08 -12.20 0.64
N LEU A 4 -13.84 -11.88 1.03
CA LEU A 4 -12.69 -12.77 0.78
C LEU A 4 -12.69 -13.99 1.70
N GLN A 5 -13.25 -13.85 2.90
CA GLN A 5 -13.45 -14.97 3.82
C GLN A 5 -14.52 -15.93 3.30
N ASP A 6 -15.59 -15.40 2.71
CA ASP A 6 -16.63 -16.18 2.05
C ASP A 6 -16.04 -16.93 0.85
N CYS A 7 -15.22 -16.26 0.02
CA CYS A 7 -14.52 -16.95 -1.08
C CYS A 7 -13.57 -18.05 -0.60
N ALA A 8 -12.85 -17.84 0.51
CA ALA A 8 -12.00 -18.88 1.11
C ALA A 8 -12.85 -20.06 1.60
N THR A 9 -13.98 -19.78 2.25
CA THR A 9 -14.93 -20.79 2.73
C THR A 9 -15.52 -21.59 1.57
N GLU A 10 -15.95 -20.93 0.48
CA GLU A 10 -16.45 -21.56 -0.74
C GLU A 10 -15.37 -22.43 -1.42
N ALA A 11 -14.10 -22.05 -1.31
CA ALA A 11 -12.97 -22.84 -1.77
C ALA A 11 -12.56 -23.98 -0.81
N GLY A 12 -13.26 -24.15 0.33
CA GLY A 12 -12.96 -25.17 1.33
C GLY A 12 -11.73 -24.88 2.19
N LEU A 13 -11.29 -23.62 2.25
CA LEU A 13 -10.16 -23.18 3.06
C LEU A 13 -10.67 -22.66 4.42
N PRO A 14 -10.21 -23.23 5.54
CA PRO A 14 -10.50 -22.66 6.85
C PRO A 14 -9.87 -21.27 6.96
N SER A 15 -10.61 -20.32 7.53
CA SER A 15 -10.14 -18.94 7.68
C SER A 15 -10.69 -18.33 8.97
N GLU A 16 -9.81 -17.63 9.68
CA GLU A 16 -10.13 -16.90 10.90
C GLU A 16 -9.89 -15.40 10.69
N PHE A 17 -10.70 -14.58 11.34
CA PHE A 17 -10.52 -13.12 11.35
C PHE A 17 -9.73 -12.71 12.59
N LEU A 18 -8.77 -11.82 12.42
CA LEU A 18 -8.00 -11.23 13.51
C LEU A 18 -7.66 -9.78 13.20
N TYR A 19 -7.51 -8.97 14.26
CA TYR A 19 -6.95 -7.64 14.17
C TYR A 19 -5.42 -7.68 14.16
N MET A 20 -4.79 -6.64 13.60
CA MET A 20 -3.32 -6.59 13.47
C MET A 20 -2.60 -6.57 14.82
N ASP A 21 -3.21 -5.96 15.84
CA ASP A 21 -2.71 -5.87 17.22
C ASP A 21 -2.92 -7.15 18.04
N GLU A 22 -3.68 -8.12 17.51
CA GLU A 22 -3.83 -9.46 18.08
C GLU A 22 -2.78 -10.46 17.55
N ILE A 23 -1.97 -10.07 16.56
CA ILE A 23 -0.91 -10.93 16.03
C ILE A 23 0.21 -11.03 17.06
N GLY A 24 0.41 -12.23 17.58
CA GLY A 24 1.51 -12.58 18.47
C GLY A 24 2.81 -12.89 17.75
N LEU A 25 3.88 -13.04 18.54
CA LEU A 25 5.18 -13.53 18.09
C LEU A 25 5.57 -14.74 18.95
N GLY A 26 5.62 -15.92 18.33
CA GLY A 26 6.03 -17.17 18.97
C GLY A 26 7.53 -17.20 19.29
N GLU A 27 7.95 -18.19 20.07
CA GLU A 27 9.32 -18.30 20.58
C GLU A 27 10.39 -18.42 19.49
N LYS A 28 10.04 -18.97 18.31
CA LYS A 28 10.97 -19.09 17.18
C LYS A 28 10.80 -17.96 16.16
N GLY A 29 10.00 -16.95 16.48
CA GLY A 29 9.73 -15.81 15.63
C GLY A 29 8.61 -16.02 14.61
N GLU A 30 7.80 -17.07 14.73
CA GLU A 30 6.59 -17.23 13.93
C GLU A 30 5.50 -16.25 14.38
N PHE A 31 4.62 -15.86 13.47
CA PHE A 31 3.41 -15.13 13.86
C PHE A 31 2.33 -16.09 14.35
N THR A 32 1.63 -15.69 15.40
CA THR A 32 0.58 -16.49 16.03
C THR A 32 -0.73 -15.72 16.14
N ASP A 33 -1.84 -16.45 16.21
CA ASP A 33 -3.15 -15.88 16.54
C ASP A 33 -3.34 -15.74 18.07
N ALA A 34 -4.54 -15.33 18.48
CA ALA A 34 -4.90 -15.14 19.89
C ALA A 34 -4.98 -16.45 20.70
N GLN A 35 -4.80 -17.61 20.07
CA GLN A 35 -4.74 -18.94 20.70
C GLN A 35 -3.35 -19.59 20.54
N ASP A 36 -2.33 -18.78 20.26
CA ASP A 36 -0.95 -19.20 20.05
C ASP A 36 -0.77 -20.21 18.89
N GLN A 37 -1.72 -20.27 17.95
CA GLN A 37 -1.58 -21.11 16.77
C GLN A 37 -0.76 -20.38 15.70
N VAL A 38 0.19 -21.09 15.10
CA VAL A 38 1.07 -20.53 14.06
C VAL A 38 0.28 -20.17 12.81
N ILE A 39 0.39 -18.90 12.41
CA ILE A 39 -0.19 -18.37 11.19
C ILE A 39 0.76 -18.69 10.03
N SER A 40 0.35 -19.60 9.14
CA SER A 40 1.15 -20.00 7.97
C SER A 40 0.77 -19.26 6.68
N ASN A 41 -0.45 -18.74 6.59
CA ASN A 41 -0.96 -17.97 5.45
C ASN A 41 -1.76 -16.78 6.00
N LEU A 42 -1.57 -15.59 5.45
CA LEU A 42 -2.27 -14.39 5.92
C LEU A 42 -2.70 -13.50 4.76
N PHE A 43 -3.99 -13.16 4.74
CA PHE A 43 -4.52 -12.04 3.97
C PHE A 43 -4.68 -10.80 4.87
N LYS A 44 -4.28 -9.62 4.38
CA LYS A 44 -4.43 -8.37 5.14
C LYS A 44 -4.86 -7.19 4.29
N LEU A 45 -5.67 -6.32 4.89
CA LEU A 45 -5.92 -4.96 4.39
C LEU A 45 -4.88 -3.95 4.89
N TYR A 46 -4.10 -4.33 5.91
CA TYR A 46 -3.08 -3.46 6.48
C TYR A 46 -1.94 -3.18 5.47
N PRO A 47 -1.61 -1.91 5.19
CA PRO A 47 -0.57 -1.52 4.25
C PRO A 47 0.79 -2.18 4.47
N TRP A 48 1.43 -2.63 3.40
CA TRP A 48 2.83 -3.03 3.46
C TRP A 48 3.74 -1.87 3.88
N GLU A 49 3.45 -0.64 3.42
CA GLU A 49 4.24 0.54 3.71
C GLU A 49 4.25 0.90 5.21
N PHE A 50 3.23 0.50 5.97
CA PHE A 50 3.17 0.70 7.42
C PHE A 50 3.95 -0.39 8.12
N MET A 51 3.69 -1.67 7.78
CA MET A 51 4.42 -2.80 8.35
C MET A 51 5.93 -2.68 8.17
N LEU A 52 6.39 -2.20 7.00
CA LEU A 52 7.80 -2.03 6.69
C LEU A 52 8.47 -0.88 7.46
N ARG A 53 7.70 0.01 8.09
CA ARG A 53 8.21 1.14 8.90
C ARG A 53 8.14 0.88 10.40
N GLU A 54 7.47 -0.18 10.82
CA GLU A 54 7.30 -0.55 12.22
C GLU A 54 8.43 -1.49 12.68
N MET A 55 8.66 -1.60 13.99
CA MET A 55 9.65 -2.53 14.54
C MET A 55 9.35 -4.00 14.18
N PHE A 56 8.07 -4.30 13.96
CA PHE A 56 7.57 -5.60 13.52
C PHE A 56 8.14 -6.03 12.16
N SER A 57 8.64 -5.08 11.34
CA SER A 57 9.26 -5.35 10.04
C SER A 57 10.39 -6.38 10.08
N THR A 58 11.16 -6.40 11.17
CA THR A 58 12.32 -7.29 11.36
C THR A 58 11.96 -8.77 11.37
N LYS A 59 10.69 -9.12 11.60
CA LYS A 59 10.20 -10.50 11.67
C LYS A 59 9.50 -10.97 10.40
N LEU A 60 9.20 -10.07 9.47
CA LEU A 60 8.40 -10.38 8.28
C LEU A 60 9.03 -11.43 7.36
N GLY A 61 10.36 -11.43 7.25
CA GLY A 61 11.10 -12.37 6.40
C GLY A 61 11.22 -13.78 7.01
N ASP A 62 11.38 -13.86 8.33
CA ASP A 62 11.71 -15.10 9.02
C ASP A 62 10.48 -15.83 9.57
N ALA A 63 9.33 -15.16 9.70
CA ALA A 63 8.11 -15.71 10.30
C ALA A 63 7.46 -16.86 9.49
N GLY A 64 7.97 -17.19 8.30
CA GLY A 64 7.46 -18.32 7.50
C GLY A 64 6.05 -18.14 6.93
N VAL A 65 5.49 -16.93 6.99
CA VAL A 65 4.13 -16.61 6.54
C VAL A 65 4.07 -16.43 5.03
N ARG A 66 3.10 -17.09 4.39
CA ARG A 66 2.73 -16.82 3.00
C ARG A 66 1.74 -15.66 2.95
N TRP A 67 2.22 -14.50 2.51
CA TRP A 67 1.42 -13.29 2.47
C TRP A 67 0.58 -13.18 1.20
N LEU A 68 -0.69 -12.87 1.38
CA LEU A 68 -1.58 -12.41 0.33
C LEU A 68 -2.01 -10.97 0.64
N GLU A 69 -1.59 -9.97 -0.11
CA GLU A 69 -0.67 -9.96 -1.24
C GLU A 69 0.81 -10.00 -0.81
N PRO A 70 1.73 -10.49 -1.64
CA PRO A 70 3.15 -10.59 -1.31
C PRO A 70 3.83 -9.21 -1.15
N ALA A 71 4.93 -9.16 -0.39
CA ALA A 71 5.63 -7.91 -0.05
C ALA A 71 6.08 -7.08 -1.25
N TRP A 72 6.53 -7.74 -2.33
CA TRP A 72 6.97 -7.07 -3.56
C TRP A 72 5.84 -6.27 -4.24
N LYS A 73 4.57 -6.55 -3.91
CA LYS A 73 3.44 -5.78 -4.43
C LYS A 73 3.51 -4.31 -4.00
N SER A 74 4.14 -4.01 -2.86
CA SER A 74 4.39 -2.65 -2.38
C SER A 74 5.23 -1.81 -3.35
N ILE A 75 6.11 -2.44 -4.12
CA ILE A 75 6.93 -1.78 -5.13
C ILE A 75 6.06 -1.41 -6.33
N ILE A 76 5.29 -2.36 -6.86
CA ILE A 76 4.50 -2.14 -8.07
C ILE A 76 3.26 -1.27 -7.84
N SER A 77 2.79 -1.16 -6.60
CA SER A 77 1.70 -0.25 -6.22
C SER A 77 2.17 1.18 -5.94
N ASN A 78 3.49 1.42 -5.89
CA ASN A 78 4.03 2.74 -5.57
C ASN A 78 3.96 3.67 -6.79
N LYS A 79 3.48 4.91 -6.58
CA LYS A 79 3.39 5.92 -7.65
C LYS A 79 4.75 6.36 -8.19
N ALA A 80 5.84 6.12 -7.46
CA ALA A 80 7.21 6.32 -7.93
C ALA A 80 7.54 5.46 -9.15
N LEU A 81 6.76 4.41 -9.42
CA LEU A 81 6.91 3.60 -10.62
C LEU A 81 6.44 4.35 -11.89
N LEU A 82 5.53 5.33 -11.78
CA LEU A 82 4.95 5.99 -12.95
C LEU A 82 5.99 6.80 -13.75
N PRO A 83 6.84 7.65 -13.15
CA PRO A 83 7.91 8.33 -13.89
C PRO A 83 8.87 7.33 -14.56
N LEU A 84 9.25 6.26 -13.85
CA LEU A 84 10.17 5.24 -14.38
C LEU A 84 9.56 4.50 -15.58
N LEU A 85 8.28 4.14 -15.51
CA LEU A 85 7.56 3.53 -16.63
C LEU A 85 7.48 4.46 -17.84
N TRP A 86 7.25 5.76 -17.61
CA TRP A 86 7.20 6.73 -18.67
C TRP A 86 8.57 6.92 -19.36
N GLU A 87 9.65 6.95 -18.58
CA GLU A 87 11.03 7.01 -19.09
C GLU A 87 11.37 5.78 -19.93
N MET A 88 11.02 4.59 -19.45
CA MET A 88 11.31 3.32 -20.14
C MET A 88 10.44 3.09 -21.39
N PHE A 89 9.20 3.59 -21.39
CA PHE A 89 8.22 3.36 -22.45
C PHE A 89 7.54 4.66 -22.89
N PRO A 90 8.31 5.60 -23.48
CA PRO A 90 7.77 6.90 -23.87
C PRO A 90 6.66 6.74 -24.92
N ASN A 91 5.59 7.52 -24.76
CA ASN A 91 4.41 7.53 -25.64
C ASN A 91 3.60 6.22 -25.67
N HIS A 92 3.78 5.32 -24.70
CA HIS A 92 2.94 4.14 -24.59
C HIS A 92 1.46 4.55 -24.41
N PRO A 93 0.50 3.96 -25.15
CA PRO A 93 -0.89 4.45 -25.20
C PRO A 93 -1.64 4.38 -23.86
N ASN A 94 -1.19 3.54 -22.93
CA ASN A 94 -1.78 3.41 -21.59
C ASN A 94 -1.02 4.18 -20.49
N LEU A 95 0.06 4.90 -20.84
CA LEU A 95 0.82 5.70 -19.87
C LEU A 95 0.50 7.18 -20.05
N LEU A 96 0.40 7.87 -18.91
CA LEU A 96 0.41 9.33 -18.89
C LEU A 96 1.84 9.81 -18.62
N PRO A 97 2.25 10.94 -19.21
CA PRO A 97 3.50 11.57 -18.86
C PRO A 97 3.60 11.83 -17.35
N ALA A 98 4.70 11.43 -16.75
CA ALA A 98 4.92 11.50 -15.31
C ALA A 98 6.40 11.78 -15.01
N TRP A 99 6.64 12.58 -13.96
CA TRP A 99 7.96 13.01 -13.51
C TRP A 99 8.00 13.09 -11.98
N PHE A 100 9.18 13.06 -11.37
CA PHE A 100 9.30 13.49 -9.99
C PHE A 100 9.23 15.03 -9.93
N ALA A 101 8.68 15.56 -8.83
CA ALA A 101 8.49 17.01 -8.69
C ALA A 101 9.81 17.79 -8.58
N GLU A 102 10.93 17.09 -8.33
CA GLU A 102 12.27 17.65 -8.18
C GLU A 102 13.08 17.58 -9.50
N ASP A 103 12.56 16.91 -10.52
CA ASP A 103 13.20 16.80 -11.84
C ASP A 103 12.97 18.06 -12.69
N ASP A 104 13.67 18.16 -13.81
CA ASP A 104 13.34 19.12 -14.87
C ASP A 104 12.07 18.67 -15.61
N VAL A 105 10.94 19.29 -15.27
CA VAL A 105 9.62 18.94 -15.79
C VAL A 105 9.22 19.93 -16.89
N PRO A 106 8.76 19.46 -18.07
CA PRO A 106 8.29 20.36 -19.11
C PRO A 106 7.09 21.20 -18.64
N HIS A 107 6.92 22.38 -19.25
CA HIS A 107 5.77 23.21 -18.97
C HIS A 107 4.47 22.47 -19.29
N MET A 108 3.51 22.50 -18.36
CA MET A 108 2.21 21.85 -18.49
C MET A 108 1.12 22.80 -18.02
N ASP A 109 0.11 23.00 -18.87
CA ASP A 109 -1.08 23.78 -18.52
C ASP A 109 -1.96 23.04 -17.51
N LYS A 110 -1.91 21.71 -17.44
CA LYS A 110 -2.75 20.91 -16.54
C LYS A 110 -2.04 19.66 -16.06
N TYR A 111 -1.97 19.47 -14.74
CA TYR A 111 -1.34 18.29 -14.15
C TYR A 111 -1.89 17.96 -12.77
N VAL A 112 -1.54 16.76 -12.29
CA VAL A 112 -1.94 16.25 -10.98
C VAL A 112 -0.72 15.91 -10.15
N VAL A 113 -0.58 16.54 -8.98
CA VAL A 113 0.47 16.21 -8.01
C VAL A 113 -0.07 15.15 -7.05
N LYS A 114 0.64 14.02 -6.97
CA LYS A 114 0.25 12.89 -6.11
C LYS A 114 1.40 12.56 -5.16
N PRO A 115 1.16 12.47 -3.85
CA PRO A 115 2.17 11.94 -2.93
C PRO A 115 2.44 10.46 -3.22
N LEU A 116 3.71 10.04 -3.07
CA LEU A 116 4.14 8.67 -3.29
C LEU A 116 3.37 7.70 -2.39
N PHE A 117 3.35 7.98 -1.09
CA PHE A 117 2.75 7.15 -0.05
C PHE A 117 1.32 7.56 0.33
N SER A 118 0.48 7.96 -0.64
CA SER A 118 -0.95 8.22 -0.40
C SER A 118 -1.85 7.10 -0.92
N ARG A 119 -2.99 6.90 -0.25
CA ARG A 119 -4.07 6.00 -0.66
C ARG A 119 -5.35 6.81 -0.92
N GLU A 120 -6.30 6.22 -1.64
CA GLU A 120 -7.68 6.71 -1.77
C GLU A 120 -7.83 8.18 -2.23
N GLY A 121 -6.87 8.67 -3.03
CA GLY A 121 -6.88 10.05 -3.51
C GLY A 121 -6.50 11.11 -2.46
N ALA A 122 -6.02 10.69 -1.29
CA ALA A 122 -5.57 11.60 -0.25
C ALA A 122 -4.43 12.51 -0.75
N ASN A 123 -4.52 13.79 -0.39
CA ASN A 123 -3.50 14.81 -0.64
C ASN A 123 -3.13 14.98 -2.13
N ILE A 124 -4.04 14.67 -3.04
CA ILE A 124 -3.90 15.01 -4.47
C ILE A 124 -4.15 16.51 -4.66
N ARG A 125 -3.33 17.15 -5.50
CA ARG A 125 -3.56 18.51 -5.99
C ARG A 125 -3.74 18.48 -7.50
N ILE A 126 -4.73 19.22 -7.99
CA ILE A 126 -4.97 19.39 -9.42
C ILE A 126 -4.64 20.84 -9.77
N VAL A 127 -3.69 21.01 -10.68
CA VAL A 127 -3.21 22.33 -11.11
C VAL A 127 -3.63 22.55 -12.55
N GLU A 128 -4.20 23.71 -12.83
CA GLU A 128 -4.55 24.18 -14.17
C GLU A 128 -4.08 25.63 -14.32
N ASN A 129 -3.31 25.93 -15.36
CA ASN A 129 -2.70 27.23 -15.63
C ASN A 129 -1.96 27.83 -14.43
N GLY A 130 -1.23 26.97 -13.68
CA GLY A 130 -0.51 27.35 -12.47
C GLY A 130 -1.38 27.58 -11.23
N GLN A 131 -2.70 27.42 -11.32
CA GLN A 131 -3.64 27.56 -10.22
C GLN A 131 -4.14 26.20 -9.72
N GLU A 132 -4.19 26.01 -8.41
CA GLU A 132 -4.80 24.81 -7.82
C GLU A 132 -6.33 24.93 -7.88
N ILE A 133 -6.97 24.13 -8.74
CA ILE A 133 -8.42 24.22 -9.01
C ILE A 133 -9.28 23.31 -8.12
N ALA A 134 -8.65 22.39 -7.37
CA ALA A 134 -9.34 21.54 -6.42
C ALA A 134 -8.46 21.31 -5.18
N PRO A 135 -8.78 21.95 -4.04
CA PRO A 135 -8.11 21.70 -2.78
C PRO A 135 -8.75 20.52 -2.02
N ARG A 136 -7.87 19.71 -1.42
CA ARG A 136 -8.07 18.65 -0.39
C ARG A 136 -9.46 17.99 -0.33
N ARG A 137 -9.57 16.77 -0.88
CA ARG A 137 -10.58 15.80 -0.43
C ARG A 137 -9.96 14.85 0.61
N TRP A 138 -10.51 14.92 1.82
CA TRP A 138 -10.39 14.07 3.03
C TRP A 138 -9.34 14.46 4.10
N ALA A 139 -9.80 14.33 5.36
CA ALA A 139 -9.42 15.07 6.56
C ALA A 139 -8.00 14.82 7.07
N VAL A 140 -7.45 15.86 7.70
CA VAL A 140 -6.35 15.78 8.65
C VAL A 140 -6.81 14.88 9.80
N TRP A 141 -6.18 13.73 10.01
CA TRP A 141 -6.34 12.99 11.26
C TRP A 141 -5.66 13.83 12.36
N PRO A 142 -6.37 14.28 13.41
CA PRO A 142 -5.69 14.93 14.52
C PRO A 142 -4.73 13.91 15.12
N LYS A 143 -3.46 14.30 15.31
CA LYS A 143 -2.56 13.55 16.18
C LYS A 143 -3.26 13.42 17.52
N ARG A 144 -3.57 12.19 17.95
CA ARG A 144 -3.83 11.94 19.36
C ARG A 144 -2.47 11.95 20.04
N GLU A 145 -2.38 12.77 21.09
CA GLU A 145 -1.29 12.76 22.08
C GLU A 145 -1.14 11.38 22.71
#